data_AF-F9SV35-F1
#
_entry.id   AF-F9SV35-F1
#
_cell.length_a   1.000
_cell.length_b   1.000
_cell.length_c   1.000
_cell.angle_alpha   90.00
_cell.angle_beta   90.00
_cell.angle_gamma   90.00
#
_symmetry.space_group_name_H-M   'P 1'
#
loop_
_entity.id
_entity.type
_entity.pdbx_description
1 polymer ?
#
loop_
_entity_poly.entity_id
_entity_poly.type
_entity_poly.pdbx_seq_one_letter_code
_entity_poly.pdbx_strand_id
1 'polypeptide(L)'
;MALTSKVKVVVSFAAMAISSVFLALDLFGVIPFLVLVISFFTAVIQGTLCFLGYKDGDMFEAYQDLERTEATAFTNLLKDKKECDKL
;
A
#
# COMPACT_ATOMS: atom_id res chain seq x y z
N MET A 1 15.79 -11.10 -1.11
CA MET A 1 15.61 -10.43 0.20
C MET A 1 14.43 -9.48 0.04
N ALA A 2 13.26 -9.79 0.60
CA ALA A 2 12.10 -8.92 0.49
C ALA A 2 12.38 -7.60 1.24
N LEU A 3 12.37 -6.48 0.52
CA LEU A 3 12.47 -5.15 1.14
C LEU A 3 11.22 -4.93 2.00
N THR A 4 11.40 -4.61 3.28
CA THR A 4 10.28 -4.37 4.20
C THR A 4 9.48 -3.13 3.79
N SER A 5 8.19 -3.09 4.12
CA SER A 5 7.29 -1.98 3.74
C SER A 5 7.85 -0.61 4.14
N LYS A 6 8.49 -0.52 5.31
CA LYS A 6 9.12 0.72 5.81
C LYS A 6 10.24 1.22 4.90
N VAL A 7 11.09 0.33 4.41
CA VAL A 7 12.21 0.72 3.53
C VAL A 7 11.68 1.18 2.19
N LYS A 8 10.65 0.51 1.66
CA LYS A 8 10.05 0.92 0.39
C LYS A 8 9.36 2.31 0.49
N VAL A 9 8.76 2.66 1.64
CA VAL A 9 8.24 4.03 1.90
C VAL A 9 9.38 5.06 1.94
N VAL A 10 10.50 4.76 2.59
CA VAL A 10 11.65 5.68 2.64
C VAL A 10 12.26 5.89 1.26
N VAL A 11 12.42 4.82 0.48
CA VAL A 11 12.97 4.86 -0.88
C VAL A 11 12.04 5.65 -1.82
N SER A 12 10.72 5.47 -1.70
CA SER A 12 9.76 6.23 -2.51
C SER A 12 9.78 7.72 -2.16
N PHE A 13 9.87 8.10 -0.88
CA PHE A 13 10.05 9.51 -0.49
C PHE A 13 11.35 10.11 -1.02
N ALA A 14 12.46 9.38 -0.97
CA ALA A 14 13.73 9.83 -1.52
C ALA A 14 13.65 10.02 -3.05
N ALA A 15 13.02 9.07 -3.75
CA ALA A 15 12.80 9.16 -5.20
C ALA A 15 11.91 10.35 -5.58
N MET A 16 10.86 10.63 -4.80
CA MET A 16 10.01 11.81 -4.99
C MET A 16 10.81 13.11 -4.83
N ALA A 17 11.61 13.22 -3.76
CA ALA A 17 12.42 14.42 -3.51
C ALA A 17 13.42 14.68 -4.65
N ILE A 18 14.16 13.65 -5.08
CA ILE A 18 15.12 13.75 -6.19
C ILE A 18 14.41 14.11 -7.50
N SER A 19 13.28 13.47 -7.79
CA SER A 19 12.50 13.75 -9.02
C SER A 19 11.96 15.17 -9.03
N SER A 20 11.55 15.70 -7.87
CA SER A 20 11.07 17.08 -7.72
C SER A 20 12.19 18.09 -7.99
N VAL A 21 13.40 17.81 -7.53
CA VAL A 21 14.58 18.64 -7.82
C VAL A 21 14.90 18.63 -9.32
N PHE A 22 14.86 17.47 -9.98
CA PHE A 22 15.09 17.42 -11.43
C PHE A 22 14.04 18.16 -12.24
N LEU A 23 12.76 18.10 -11.85
CA LEU A 23 11.71 18.90 -12.48
C LEU A 23 11.91 20.41 -12.26
N ALA A 24 12.31 20.82 -11.05
CA ALA A 24 12.56 22.23 -10.76
C ALA A 24 13.74 22.80 -11.57
N LEU A 25 14.70 21.94 -11.93
CA LEU A 25 15.85 22.30 -12.77
C LEU A 25 15.60 22.08 -14.27
N ASP A 26 14.39 21.68 -14.65
CA ASP A 26 13.98 21.35 -16.03
C ASP A 26 14.93 20.33 -16.71
N LEU A 27 15.49 19.43 -15.91
CA LEU A 27 16.44 18.40 -16.32
C LEU A 27 15.69 17.12 -16.72
N PHE A 28 16.13 16.46 -17.79
CA PHE A 28 15.62 15.15 -18.24
C PHE A 28 14.16 15.12 -18.72
N GLY A 29 13.50 16.28 -18.89
CA GLY A 29 12.18 16.41 -19.50
C GLY A 29 11.07 15.65 -18.75
N VAL A 30 10.32 14.80 -19.46
CA VAL A 30 9.15 14.09 -18.89
C VAL A 30 9.51 12.95 -17.93
N ILE A 31 10.75 12.45 -17.97
CA ILE A 31 11.20 11.28 -17.19
C ILE A 31 11.02 11.50 -15.68
N PRO A 32 11.55 12.57 -15.06
CA PRO A 32 11.38 12.79 -13.63
C PRO A 32 9.91 12.99 -13.22
N PHE A 33 9.04 13.48 -14.10
CA PHE A 33 7.60 13.52 -13.84
C PHE A 33 7.00 12.11 -13.69
N LEU A 34 7.33 11.18 -14.59
CA LEU A 34 6.84 9.81 -14.50
C LEU A 34 7.34 9.10 -13.24
N VAL A 35 8.62 9.28 -12.90
CA VAL A 35 9.21 8.72 -11.67
C VAL A 35 8.52 9.30 -10.43
N LEU A 36 8.24 10.60 -10.41
CA LEU A 36 7.53 11.26 -9.33
C LEU A 36 6.12 10.68 -9.12
N VAL A 37 5.37 10.47 -10.21
CA VAL A 37 4.02 9.90 -10.14
C VAL A 37 4.04 8.46 -9.59
N ILE A 38 4.93 7.61 -10.11
CA ILE A 38 5.05 6.21 -9.66
C ILE A 38 5.48 6.14 -8.20
N SER A 39 6.47 6.95 -7.81
CA SER A 39 6.96 6.99 -6.43
C SER A 39 5.90 7.52 -5.46
N PHE A 40 5.10 8.51 -5.85
CA PHE A 40 3.96 8.98 -5.07
C PHE A 40 2.94 7.87 -4.79
N PHE A 41 2.46 7.18 -5.82
CA PHE A 41 1.49 6.09 -5.62
C PHE A 41 2.08 4.94 -4.79
N THR A 42 3.37 4.65 -4.97
CA THR A 42 4.08 3.66 -4.17
C THR A 42 4.13 4.04 -2.69
N ALA A 43 4.42 5.31 -2.38
CA ALA A 43 4.45 5.84 -1.02
C ALA A 43 3.06 5.80 -0.37
N VAL A 44 2.01 6.15 -1.10
CA VAL A 44 0.62 6.08 -0.61
C VAL A 44 0.24 4.63 -0.28
N ILE A 45 0.40 3.70 -1.22
CA ILE A 45 0.00 2.30 -1.02
C ILE A 45 0.75 1.67 0.15
N GLN A 46 2.08 1.80 0.18
CA GLN A 46 2.89 1.20 1.24
C GLN A 46 2.73 1.93 2.58
N GLY A 47 2.50 3.24 2.56
CA GLY A 47 2.15 4.02 3.74
C GLY A 47 0.85 3.51 4.36
N THR A 48 -0.20 3.33 3.55
CA THR A 48 -1.48 2.77 3.99
C THR A 48 -1.33 1.34 4.50
N LEU A 49 -0.61 0.47 3.79
CA LEU A 49 -0.35 -0.91 4.24
C LEU A 49 0.40 -0.92 5.59
N CYS A 50 1.38 -0.04 5.75
CA CYS A 50 2.12 0.08 7.01
C CYS A 50 1.24 0.61 8.15
N PHE A 51 0.28 1.51 7.87
CA PHE A 51 -0.69 2.00 8.84
C PHE A 51 -1.68 0.91 9.26
N LEU A 52 -2.11 0.05 8.33
CA LEU A 52 -2.98 -1.10 8.59
C LEU A 52 -2.26 -2.27 9.28
N GLY A 53 -0.95 -2.15 9.55
CA GLY A 53 -0.17 -3.16 10.27
C GLY A 53 0.53 -4.20 9.40
N TYR A 54 0.38 -4.13 8.07
CA TYR A 54 1.07 -5.01 7.12
C TYR A 54 2.54 -4.58 6.97
N LYS A 55 3.42 -5.23 7.77
CA LYS A 55 4.85 -4.91 7.87
C LYS A 55 5.72 -5.51 6.76
N ASP A 56 5.31 -6.65 6.21
CA ASP A 56 6.13 -7.41 5.26
C ASP A 56 5.95 -6.99 3.79
N GLY A 57 5.08 -6.01 3.54
CA GLY A 57 5.07 -5.27 2.28
C GLY A 57 4.67 -6.09 1.05
N ASP A 58 3.93 -7.18 1.26
CA ASP A 58 3.27 -7.93 0.21
C ASP A 58 1.84 -7.40 0.03
N MET A 59 1.67 -6.54 -0.98
CA MET A 59 0.37 -5.97 -1.33
C MET A 59 -0.64 -7.06 -1.70
N PHE A 60 -0.16 -8.18 -2.25
CA PHE A 60 -1.01 -9.27 -2.68
C PHE A 60 -1.60 -10.03 -1.48
N GLU A 61 -0.80 -10.25 -0.44
CA GLU A 61 -1.26 -10.90 0.79
C GLU A 61 -2.28 -10.03 1.54
N ALA A 62 -2.02 -8.71 1.62
CA ALA A 62 -2.99 -7.77 2.18
C ALA A 62 -4.30 -7.72 1.37
N TYR A 63 -4.22 -7.83 0.04
CA TYR A 63 -5.40 -7.90 -0.82
C TYR A 63 -6.23 -9.17 -0.57
N GLN A 64 -5.59 -10.33 -0.50
CA GLN A 64 -6.28 -11.59 -0.19
C GLN A 64 -6.92 -11.59 1.21
N ASP A 65 -6.24 -11.00 2.20
CA ASP A 65 -6.75 -10.92 3.56
C ASP A 65 -7.97 -9.98 3.68
N LEU A 66 -7.98 -8.89 2.91
CA LEU A 66 -9.14 -8.01 2.77
C LEU A 66 -10.33 -8.71 2.10
N GLU A 67 -10.13 -9.39 0.97
CA GLU A 67 -11.20 -10.16 0.32
C GLU A 67 -11.76 -11.25 1.24
N ARG A 68 -10.89 -11.92 2.00
CA ARG A 68 -11.29 -12.94 2.98
C ARG A 68 -12.09 -12.34 4.13
N THR A 69 -11.67 -11.18 4.62
CA THR A 69 -12.37 -10.45 5.68
C THR A 69 -13.75 -9.99 5.21
N GLU A 70 -13.84 -9.46 3.98
CA GLU A 70 -15.10 -9.07 3.36
C GLU A 70 -16.04 -10.27 3.20
N ALA A 71 -15.56 -11.39 2.64
CA ALA A 71 -16.35 -12.61 2.51
C ALA A 71 -16.82 -13.16 3.87
N THR A 72 -15.98 -13.09 4.89
CA THR A 72 -16.32 -13.50 6.26
C THR A 72 -17.38 -12.58 6.88
N ALA A 73 -17.28 -11.27 6.65
CA ALA A 73 -18.29 -10.31 7.09
C ALA A 73 -19.64 -10.54 6.40
N PHE A 74 -19.64 -10.78 5.08
CA PHE A 74 -20.86 -11.08 4.32
C PHE A 74 -21.53 -12.39 4.76
N THR A 75 -20.75 -13.44 5.00
CA THR A 75 -21.31 -14.72 5.49
C THR A 75 -21.82 -14.61 6.92
N ASN A 76 -21.21 -13.81 7.78
CA ASN A 76 -21.72 -13.53 9.13
C ASN A 76 -22.94 -12.60 9.15
N LEU A 77 -23.09 -11.69 8.19
CA LEU A 77 -24.32 -10.90 8.00
C LEU A 77 -25.52 -11.76 7.60
N LEU A 78 -25.28 -12.86 6.89
CA LEU A 78 -26.30 -13.81 6.46
C LEU A 78 -26.58 -14.91 7.50
N LYS A 79 -25.75 -15.04 8.54
CA LYS A 79 -26.01 -15.94 9.67
C LYS A 79 -26.90 -15.26 10.70
N ASP A 80 -27.95 -15.94 11.11
CA ASP A 80 -28.85 -15.49 12.18
C ASP A 80 -28.06 -15.39 13.51
N LYS A 81 -28.25 -14.29 14.25
CA LYS A 81 -27.51 -13.96 15.49
C LYS A 81 -27.47 -15.10 16.51
N LYS A 82 -28.46 -16.00 16.49
CA LYS A 82 -28.59 -17.14 17.41
C LYS A 82 -27.52 -18.23 17.23
N GLU A 83 -26.80 -18.27 16.11
CA GLU A 83 -25.75 -19.27 15.90
C GLU A 83 -24.35 -18.82 16.37
N CYS A 84 -24.13 -17.52 16.58
CA CYS A 84 -22.85 -17.00 17.07
C CYS A 84 -22.60 -17.21 18.58
N ASP A 85 -23.65 -17.36 19.39
CA ASP A 85 -23.54 -17.52 20.87
C ASP A 85 -23.29 -18.98 21.32
N LYS A 86 -23.07 -19.92 20.39
CA LYS A 86 -22.85 -21.36 20.70
C LYS A 86 -21.40 -21.84 20.53
N LEU A 87 -20.46 -20.94 20.24
CA LEU A 87 -19.01 -21.19 20.26
C LEU A 87 -18.41 -20.63 21.55
#